data_AF-A0A3N0YQU6-F1
#
_entry.id   AF-A0A3N0YQU6-F1
#
_cell.length_a   1.000
_cell.length_b   1.000
_cell.length_c   1.000
_cell.angle_alpha   90.00
_cell.angle_beta   90.00
_cell.angle_gamma   90.00
#
_symmetry.space_group_name_H-M   'P 1'
#
loop_
_entity.id
_entity.type
_entity.pdbx_description
1 polymer ?
#
loop_
_entity_poly.entity_id
_entity_poly.type
_entity_poly.pdbx_seq_one_letter_code
_entity_poly.pdbx_strand_id
1 'polypeptide(L)'
;MSKTKEYSTDVQKKIVELHKIESGCKGPETLFAGHKLNDNEWHSVKVVRRGKSLQLSVDNVTVEGQMSGAHTQLEFHHIETGIMTERRFISVMPSNFIGHLQGLSFNGMPYLDQCKNGDISYCELNARFGMRRIVADPVSFRNRASYVALSTLQAYASMHLFFQFKTTSPDGLMLFNSGDGSDFIVIELVKG
;
A
#
# COMPACT_ATOMS: atom_id res chain seq x y z
N MET A 1 -10.71 -10.21 17.33
CA MET A 1 -10.78 -10.11 15.86
C MET A 1 -9.43 -10.49 15.29
N SER A 2 -9.35 -11.49 14.42
CA SER A 2 -8.11 -11.91 13.75
C SER A 2 -8.29 -11.71 12.25
N LYS A 3 -7.31 -11.09 11.58
CA LYS A 3 -7.21 -10.98 10.12
C LYS A 3 -5.95 -11.70 9.68
N THR A 4 -5.99 -12.38 8.54
CA THR A 4 -4.81 -12.89 7.84
C THR A 4 -4.91 -12.43 6.39
N LYS A 5 -3.82 -11.97 5.80
CA LYS A 5 -3.70 -11.54 4.41
C LYS A 5 -2.32 -11.95 3.88
N GLU A 6 -2.24 -12.33 2.62
CA GLU A 6 -0.98 -12.55 1.91
C GLU A 6 -0.85 -11.50 0.80
N TYR A 7 0.34 -10.91 0.65
CA TYR A 7 0.62 -9.82 -0.30
C TYR A 7 1.81 -10.17 -1.19
N SER A 8 1.73 -9.89 -2.49
CA SER A 8 2.89 -9.80 -3.38
C SER A 8 3.01 -8.34 -3.84
N THR A 9 3.97 -7.64 -3.22
CA THR A 9 4.47 -6.27 -3.46
C THR A 9 3.51 -5.08 -3.43
N ASP A 10 3.56 -4.34 -2.33
CA ASP A 10 4.12 -2.98 -2.16
C ASP A 10 3.63 -2.60 -0.76
N VAL A 11 4.20 -3.27 0.24
CA VAL A 11 3.82 -3.11 1.65
C VAL A 11 4.75 -2.08 2.30
N GLN A 12 5.32 -1.16 1.51
CA GLN A 12 6.33 -0.27 2.08
C GLN A 12 5.76 0.84 2.96
N LYS A 13 4.43 0.98 3.05
CA LYS A 13 3.78 1.94 3.97
C LYS A 13 2.29 1.72 4.16
N LYS A 14 1.76 0.51 3.93
CA LYS A 14 0.34 0.26 4.21
C LYS A 14 0.17 -0.08 5.67
N ILE A 15 0.10 0.99 6.45
CA ILE A 15 -0.50 1.03 7.78
C ILE A 15 -1.69 0.08 7.73
N VAL A 16 -1.73 -0.93 8.60
CA VAL A 16 -3.00 -1.59 8.90
C VAL A 16 -3.80 -0.57 9.71
N GLU A 17 -4.31 0.45 9.02
CA GLU A 17 -5.28 1.38 9.54
C GLU A 17 -6.58 0.58 9.62
N LEU A 18 -6.77 -0.08 10.75
CA LEU A 18 -8.10 -0.57 11.11
C LEU A 18 -8.97 0.68 11.20
N HIS A 19 -9.83 0.85 10.19
CA HIS A 19 -10.60 2.06 9.98
C HIS A 19 -11.15 2.63 11.28
N LYS A 20 -10.81 3.89 11.45
CA LYS A 20 -11.14 4.81 12.54
C LYS A 20 -12.64 5.03 12.59
N ILE A 21 -13.25 4.77 13.74
CA ILE A 21 -14.39 5.57 14.20
C ILE A 21 -13.88 6.39 15.36
N GLU A 22 -13.91 7.71 15.18
CA GLU A 22 -13.66 8.63 16.28
C GLU A 22 -14.76 8.43 17.32
N SER A 23 -14.40 7.76 18.42
CA SER A 23 -14.98 8.13 19.69
C SER A 23 -13.96 9.03 20.39
N GLY A 24 -14.42 10.19 20.86
CA GLY A 24 -13.66 11.31 21.41
C GLY A 24 -12.27 11.01 22.02
N CYS A 25 -11.31 11.81 21.56
CA CYS A 25 -10.24 12.45 22.34
C CYS A 25 -8.79 11.96 22.20
N LYS A 26 -8.45 10.83 21.55
CA LYS A 26 -7.04 10.43 21.35
C LYS A 26 -6.87 9.79 19.96
N GLY A 27 -5.91 10.28 19.17
CA GLY A 27 -5.74 9.98 17.74
C GLY A 27 -5.52 8.51 17.37
N PRO A 28 -5.18 8.21 16.11
CA PRO A 28 -5.04 6.83 15.63
C PRO A 28 -3.90 6.08 16.35
N GLU A 29 -4.14 4.80 16.65
CA GLU A 29 -3.13 3.89 17.16
C GLU A 29 -2.41 3.19 16.00
N THR A 30 -1.08 3.26 15.97
CA THR A 30 -0.27 2.72 14.88
C THR A 30 0.75 1.70 15.38
N LEU A 31 0.85 0.58 14.65
CA LEU A 31 1.87 -0.44 14.84
C LEU A 31 2.60 -0.69 13.52
N PHE A 32 3.90 -0.95 13.61
CA PHE A 32 4.77 -1.22 12.45
C PHE A 32 5.50 -2.54 12.70
N ALA A 33 5.55 -3.40 11.68
CA ALA A 33 6.27 -4.68 11.73
C ALA A 33 6.86 -5.00 10.34
N GLY A 34 8.03 -5.64 10.34
CA GLY A 34 8.75 -6.01 9.13
C GLY A 34 9.61 -4.89 8.54
N HIS A 35 10.51 -5.28 7.63
CA HIS A 35 11.41 -4.38 6.92
C HIS A 35 11.58 -4.86 5.47
N LYS A 36 11.73 -3.93 4.52
CA LYS A 36 11.98 -4.22 3.09
C LYS A 36 10.94 -5.16 2.44
N LEU A 37 9.67 -5.04 2.82
CA LEU A 37 8.55 -5.86 2.33
C LEU A 37 8.12 -5.55 0.87
N ASN A 38 8.98 -4.91 0.11
CA ASN A 38 8.75 -4.46 -1.27
C ASN A 38 9.77 -5.14 -2.21
N ASP A 39 10.04 -6.41 -1.96
CA ASP A 39 11.02 -7.27 -2.63
C ASP A 39 10.44 -8.15 -3.74
N ASN A 40 9.14 -8.01 -4.02
CA ASN A 40 8.35 -8.78 -4.98
C ASN A 40 8.09 -10.23 -4.57
N GLU A 41 8.30 -10.55 -3.29
CA GLU A 41 7.94 -11.84 -2.71
C GLU A 41 6.60 -11.78 -1.96
N TRP A 42 6.09 -12.97 -1.62
CA TRP A 42 4.87 -13.09 -0.81
C TRP A 42 5.18 -12.86 0.67
N HIS A 43 4.41 -11.98 1.32
CA HIS A 43 4.45 -11.78 2.76
C HIS A 43 3.09 -12.07 3.40
N SER A 44 3.10 -12.72 4.55
CA SER A 44 1.91 -13.01 5.35
C SER A 44 1.73 -11.96 6.44
N VAL A 45 0.59 -11.29 6.48
CA VAL A 45 0.24 -10.30 7.50
C VAL A 45 -0.93 -10.80 8.31
N LYS A 46 -0.76 -10.82 9.64
CA LYS A 46 -1.82 -11.17 10.59
C LYS A 46 -2.05 -10.05 11.58
N VAL A 47 -3.32 -9.74 11.84
CA VAL A 47 -3.72 -8.68 12.77
C VAL A 47 -4.69 -9.26 13.78
N VAL A 48 -4.36 -9.21 15.06
CA VAL A 48 -5.23 -9.65 16.14
C VAL A 48 -5.56 -8.48 17.06
N ARG A 49 -6.85 -8.22 17.29
CA ARG A 49 -7.35 -7.26 18.28
C ARG A 49 -8.22 -7.96 19.31
N ARG A 50 -7.91 -7.77 20.59
CA ARG A 50 -8.71 -8.24 21.74
C ARG A 50 -8.93 -7.08 22.71
N GLY A 51 -10.11 -6.47 22.66
CA GLY A 51 -10.39 -5.24 23.40
C GLY A 51 -9.43 -4.14 22.93
N LYS A 52 -8.57 -3.68 23.85
CA LYS A 52 -7.51 -2.69 23.60
C LYS A 52 -6.18 -3.30 23.17
N SER A 53 -6.02 -4.62 23.32
CA SER A 53 -4.80 -5.32 22.91
C SER A 53 -4.75 -5.48 21.41
N LEU A 54 -3.64 -5.08 20.81
CA LEU A 54 -3.34 -5.17 19.39
C LEU A 54 -2.10 -6.03 19.19
N GLN A 55 -2.12 -6.86 18.17
CA GLN A 55 -0.98 -7.64 17.73
C GLN A 55 -0.93 -7.59 16.20
N LEU A 56 0.22 -7.26 15.67
CA LEU A 56 0.54 -7.24 14.25
C LEU A 56 1.69 -8.22 14.01
N SER A 57 1.46 -9.22 13.19
CA SER A 57 2.50 -10.13 12.72
C SER A 57 2.70 -9.94 11.23
N VAL A 58 3.95 -9.86 10.80
CA VAL A 58 4.38 -9.88 9.41
C VAL A 58 5.44 -10.96 9.28
N ASP A 59 5.12 -12.00 8.52
CA ASP A 59 5.88 -13.25 8.45
C ASP A 59 6.17 -13.80 9.86
N ASN A 60 7.45 -13.86 10.24
CA ASN A 60 7.91 -14.35 11.54
C ASN A 60 8.11 -13.24 12.58
N VAL A 61 7.85 -11.97 12.22
CA VAL A 61 8.01 -10.81 13.11
C VAL A 61 6.64 -10.45 13.70
N THR A 62 6.56 -10.36 15.03
CA THR A 62 5.33 -9.96 15.73
C THR A 62 5.59 -8.78 16.65
N VAL A 63 4.69 -7.79 16.60
CA VAL A 63 4.71 -6.59 17.42
C VAL A 63 3.36 -6.46 18.12
N GLU A 64 3.39 -6.07 19.38
CA GLU A 64 2.20 -5.89 20.21
C GLU A 64 2.02 -4.42 20.58
N GLY A 65 0.77 -4.03 20.83
CA GLY A 65 0.39 -2.67 21.20
C GLY A 65 -0.83 -2.65 22.10
N GLN A 66 -1.04 -1.50 22.74
CA GLN A 66 -2.23 -1.23 23.54
C GLN A 66 -2.86 0.07 23.06
N MET A 67 -4.17 0.03 22.82
CA MET A 67 -4.92 1.23 22.47
C MET A 67 -5.06 2.16 23.67
N SER A 68 -4.82 3.44 23.45
CA SER A 68 -5.10 4.53 24.37
C SER A 68 -6.59 4.82 24.45
N GLY A 69 -7.03 5.40 25.57
CA GLY A 69 -8.43 5.79 25.76
C GLY A 69 -9.32 4.64 26.24
N ALA A 70 -10.62 4.91 26.36
CA ALA A 70 -11.59 3.95 26.90
C ALA A 70 -12.28 3.10 25.82
N HIS A 71 -12.22 3.53 24.56
CA HIS A 71 -13.02 2.93 23.49
C HIS A 71 -12.44 1.62 22.99
N THR A 72 -13.32 0.63 22.82
CA THR A 72 -12.95 -0.72 22.38
C THR A 72 -13.78 -1.23 21.22
N GLN A 73 -14.85 -0.53 20.85
CA GLN A 73 -15.70 -0.89 19.72
C GLN A 73 -15.02 -0.48 18.41
N LEU A 74 -15.34 -1.22 17.34
CA LEU A 74 -14.92 -0.94 15.98
C LEU A 74 -16.15 -1.12 15.11
N GLU A 75 -16.64 -0.04 14.52
CA GLU A 75 -17.71 -0.12 13.54
C GLU A 75 -17.16 0.26 12.16
N PHE A 76 -17.66 -0.41 11.14
CA PHE A 76 -17.27 -0.22 9.75
C PHE A 76 -18.38 -0.80 8.89
N HIS A 77 -18.53 -0.26 7.69
CA HIS A 77 -19.55 -0.71 6.74
C HIS A 77 -18.96 -1.58 5.62
N HIS A 78 -17.69 -1.34 5.28
CA HIS A 78 -17.01 -1.98 4.16
C HIS A 78 -15.62 -2.50 4.58
N ILE A 79 -15.19 -3.58 3.93
CA ILE A 79 -13.80 -4.03 3.96
C ILE A 79 -13.20 -3.69 2.59
N GLU A 80 -12.34 -2.69 2.56
CA GLU A 80 -11.73 -2.19 1.33
C GLU A 80 -10.34 -2.79 1.12
N THR A 81 -10.00 -3.04 -0.15
CA THR A 81 -8.65 -3.46 -0.57
C THR A 81 -8.26 -2.78 -1.87
N GLY A 82 -6.96 -2.65 -2.12
CA GLY A 82 -6.46 -1.95 -3.31
C GLY A 82 -6.44 -0.44 -3.10
N ILE A 83 -7.64 0.14 -3.06
CA ILE A 83 -7.93 1.57 -3.00
C ILE A 83 -8.78 1.83 -1.75
N MET A 84 -8.58 2.98 -1.12
CA MET A 84 -9.43 3.45 -0.04
C MET A 84 -10.47 4.42 -0.60
N THR A 85 -11.75 4.09 -0.46
CA THR A 85 -12.86 4.86 -1.02
C THR A 85 -13.54 5.76 0.02
N GLU A 86 -13.55 5.38 1.30
CA GLU A 86 -14.03 6.24 2.38
C GLU A 86 -12.99 7.32 2.75
N ARG A 87 -13.43 8.58 2.78
CA ARG A 87 -12.53 9.75 2.86
C ARG A 87 -12.80 10.67 4.04
N ARG A 88 -13.91 10.47 4.76
CA ARG A 88 -14.43 11.46 5.72
C ARG A 88 -13.56 11.67 6.97
N PHE A 89 -12.72 10.71 7.35
CA PHE A 89 -12.08 10.71 8.68
C PHE A 89 -10.54 10.62 8.67
N ILE A 90 -9.91 10.79 7.51
CA ILE A 90 -8.47 10.54 7.32
C ILE A 90 -7.74 11.81 6.90
N SER A 91 -6.63 12.13 7.58
CA SER A 91 -5.81 13.32 7.33
C SER A 91 -4.79 13.15 6.20
N VAL A 92 -4.35 11.92 5.93
CA VAL A 92 -3.38 11.60 4.87
C VAL A 92 -3.84 10.35 4.12
N MET A 93 -4.03 10.47 2.81
CA MET A 93 -4.44 9.34 1.97
C MET A 93 -3.24 8.44 1.66
N PRO A 94 -3.32 7.12 1.95
CA PRO A 94 -2.36 6.16 1.45
C PRO A 94 -2.40 6.08 -0.07
N SER A 95 -1.27 5.73 -0.70
CA SER A 95 -1.24 5.41 -2.12
C SER A 95 -2.05 4.15 -2.43
N ASN A 96 -2.54 4.07 -3.67
CA ASN A 96 -3.18 2.87 -4.20
C ASN A 96 -2.20 1.69 -4.16
N PHE A 97 -2.70 0.49 -3.87
CA PHE A 97 -1.88 -0.73 -3.88
C PHE A 97 -1.63 -1.18 -5.32
N ILE A 98 -0.39 -1.51 -5.64
CA ILE A 98 0.03 -2.05 -6.93
C ILE A 98 0.72 -3.39 -6.68
N GLY A 99 -0.05 -4.48 -6.71
CA GLY A 99 0.46 -5.82 -6.41
C GLY A 99 -0.64 -6.87 -6.47
N HIS A 100 -0.35 -8.05 -5.94
CA HIS A 100 -1.35 -9.12 -5.77
C HIS A 100 -1.71 -9.29 -4.30
N LEU A 101 -2.96 -9.63 -4.05
CA LEU A 101 -3.50 -9.97 -2.73
C LEU A 101 -4.08 -11.37 -2.79
N GLN A 102 -3.84 -12.14 -1.73
CA GLN A 102 -4.42 -13.46 -1.56
C GLN A 102 -4.82 -13.68 -0.10
N GLY A 103 -5.75 -14.62 0.12
CA GLY A 103 -6.03 -15.13 1.46
C GLY A 103 -6.62 -14.11 2.42
N LEU A 104 -7.30 -13.07 1.93
CA LEU A 104 -7.98 -12.10 2.78
C LEU A 104 -9.06 -12.79 3.60
N SER A 105 -8.78 -12.97 4.89
CA SER A 105 -9.74 -13.44 5.86
C SER A 105 -9.98 -12.38 6.92
N PHE A 106 -11.25 -12.13 7.24
CA PHE A 106 -11.65 -11.29 8.36
C PHE A 106 -12.64 -12.05 9.22
N ASN A 107 -12.27 -12.29 10.49
CA ASN A 107 -13.07 -13.08 11.44
C ASN A 107 -13.48 -14.45 10.89
N GLY A 108 -12.58 -15.11 10.15
CA GLY A 108 -12.80 -16.44 9.58
C GLY A 108 -13.49 -16.45 8.22
N MET A 109 -14.01 -15.32 7.75
CA MET A 109 -14.65 -15.22 6.44
C MET A 109 -13.61 -14.94 5.34
N PRO A 110 -13.40 -15.85 4.37
CA PRO A 110 -12.44 -15.67 3.28
C PRO A 110 -13.04 -14.82 2.14
N TYR A 111 -13.03 -13.51 2.33
CA TYR A 111 -13.73 -12.56 1.45
C TYR A 111 -13.32 -12.66 -0.02
N LEU A 112 -12.03 -12.79 -0.34
CA LEU A 112 -11.58 -12.86 -1.73
C LEU A 112 -12.09 -14.11 -2.46
N ASP A 113 -12.11 -15.26 -1.76
CA ASP A 113 -12.55 -16.53 -2.34
C ASP A 113 -14.07 -16.57 -2.51
N GLN A 114 -14.82 -16.14 -1.49
CA GLN A 114 -16.28 -16.03 -1.56
C GLN A 114 -16.74 -15.06 -2.65
N CYS A 115 -16.01 -13.95 -2.82
CA CYS A 115 -16.26 -12.98 -3.88
C CYS A 115 -16.02 -13.58 -5.27
N LYS A 116 -14.93 -14.33 -5.43
CA LYS A 116 -14.57 -14.99 -6.69
C LYS A 116 -15.58 -16.07 -7.09
N ASN A 117 -16.05 -16.83 -6.10
CA ASN A 117 -16.99 -17.94 -6.32
C ASN A 117 -18.45 -17.48 -6.46
N GLY A 118 -18.75 -16.23 -6.11
CA GLY A 118 -20.13 -15.70 -6.10
C GLY A 118 -20.94 -16.10 -4.86
N ASP A 119 -20.28 -16.56 -3.79
CA ASP A 119 -20.92 -16.94 -2.52
C ASP A 119 -21.47 -15.71 -1.76
N ILE A 120 -20.91 -14.53 -2.04
CA ILE A 120 -21.38 -13.23 -1.54
C ILE A 120 -21.70 -12.30 -2.71
N SER A 121 -22.83 -11.61 -2.61
CA SER A 121 -23.30 -10.69 -3.65
C SER A 121 -22.88 -9.23 -3.44
N TYR A 122 -22.45 -8.86 -2.23
CA TYR A 122 -22.06 -7.50 -1.85
C TYR A 122 -20.58 -7.21 -2.14
N CYS A 123 -20.14 -7.59 -3.34
CA CYS A 123 -18.75 -7.51 -3.76
C CYS A 123 -18.58 -6.54 -4.92
N GLU A 124 -17.91 -5.41 -4.67
CA GLU A 124 -17.58 -4.43 -5.70
C GLU A 124 -16.10 -4.54 -6.08
N LEU A 125 -15.81 -4.94 -7.32
CA LEU A 125 -14.45 -5.22 -7.78
C LEU A 125 -14.15 -4.55 -9.12
N ASN A 126 -13.11 -3.72 -9.14
CA ASN A 126 -12.38 -3.32 -10.35
C ASN A 126 -11.03 -4.05 -10.49
N ALA A 127 -10.68 -4.86 -9.50
CA ALA A 127 -9.51 -5.73 -9.55
C ALA A 127 -9.76 -6.91 -10.50
N ARG A 128 -8.69 -7.61 -10.89
CA ARG A 128 -8.82 -8.85 -11.66
C ARG A 128 -8.18 -10.00 -10.90
N PHE A 129 -8.82 -11.15 -10.91
CA PHE A 129 -8.29 -12.37 -10.33
C PHE A 129 -7.15 -12.98 -11.15
N GLY A 130 -6.27 -13.71 -10.47
CA GLY A 130 -5.13 -14.42 -11.05
C GLY A 130 -3.83 -13.63 -11.03
N MET A 131 -2.72 -14.37 -11.14
CA MET A 131 -1.38 -13.79 -11.21
C MET A 131 -1.06 -13.32 -12.62
N ARG A 132 -0.52 -12.12 -12.73
CA ARG A 132 0.01 -11.56 -13.98
C ARG A 132 1.00 -10.46 -13.69
N ARG A 133 1.90 -10.20 -14.65
CA ARG A 133 2.75 -9.01 -14.59
C ARG A 133 1.88 -7.75 -14.56
N ILE A 134 2.15 -6.87 -13.61
CA ILE A 134 1.48 -5.57 -13.49
C ILE A 134 2.35 -4.51 -14.16
N VAL A 135 1.74 -3.79 -15.09
CA VAL A 135 2.25 -2.54 -15.65
C VAL A 135 1.20 -1.50 -15.35
N ALA A 136 1.45 -0.65 -14.37
CA ALA A 136 0.51 0.37 -13.92
C ALA A 136 0.62 1.59 -14.84
N ASP A 137 -0.53 1.99 -15.41
CA ASP A 137 -0.73 3.23 -16.20
C ASP A 137 0.45 3.62 -17.11
N PRO A 138 0.81 2.76 -18.10
CA PRO A 138 1.98 3.01 -18.94
C PRO A 138 1.82 4.27 -19.80
N VAL A 139 2.86 5.11 -19.82
CA VAL A 139 2.95 6.30 -20.67
C VAL A 139 4.08 6.12 -21.69
N SER A 140 3.92 6.67 -22.90
CA SER A 140 4.91 6.59 -23.98
C SER A 140 5.45 7.95 -24.38
N PHE A 141 6.76 8.15 -24.20
CA PHE A 141 7.50 9.32 -24.68
C PHE A 141 8.03 9.03 -26.08
N ARG A 142 7.38 9.60 -27.10
CA ARG A 142 7.68 9.29 -28.51
C ARG A 142 8.92 10.02 -29.05
N ASN A 143 9.17 11.24 -28.54
CA ASN A 143 10.29 12.06 -28.96
C ASN A 143 11.27 12.24 -27.80
N ARG A 144 12.58 12.35 -28.11
CA ARG A 144 13.63 12.54 -27.08
C ARG A 144 13.44 13.81 -26.24
N ALA A 145 12.81 14.84 -26.81
CA ALA A 145 12.52 16.09 -26.11
C ALA A 145 11.20 16.06 -25.31
N SER A 146 10.42 14.98 -25.39
CA SER A 146 9.18 14.87 -24.64
C SER A 146 9.49 14.60 -23.16
N TYR A 147 8.90 15.39 -22.27
CA TYR A 147 8.98 15.20 -20.83
C TYR A 147 7.64 15.56 -20.18
N VAL A 148 7.45 15.16 -18.92
CA VAL A 148 6.35 15.59 -18.07
C VAL A 148 6.97 16.28 -16.86
N ALA A 149 6.46 17.47 -16.54
CA ALA A 149 6.79 18.14 -15.29
C ALA A 149 5.84 17.66 -14.19
N LEU A 150 6.41 17.14 -13.10
CA LEU A 150 5.67 16.72 -11.90
C LEU A 150 5.99 17.68 -10.76
N SER A 151 5.18 17.64 -9.70
CA SER A 151 5.48 18.35 -8.46
C SER A 151 6.85 17.94 -7.90
N THR A 152 7.57 18.89 -7.29
CA THR A 152 8.89 18.65 -6.70
C THR A 152 8.84 17.49 -5.70
N LEU A 153 9.85 16.61 -5.75
CA LEU A 153 9.93 15.45 -4.87
C LEU A 153 10.13 15.92 -3.43
N GLN A 154 9.19 15.56 -2.56
CA GLN A 154 9.25 15.87 -1.14
C GLN A 154 10.06 14.79 -0.40
N ALA A 155 11.38 14.85 -0.50
CA ALA A 155 12.31 13.85 0.05
C ALA A 155 12.87 14.25 1.43
N TYR A 156 12.01 14.59 2.40
CA TYR A 156 12.47 15.16 3.68
C TYR A 156 13.16 14.18 4.64
N ALA A 157 12.83 12.88 4.60
CA ALA A 157 13.36 11.88 5.54
C ALA A 157 13.74 10.56 4.87
N SER A 158 12.88 10.05 3.98
CA SER A 158 13.19 8.90 3.13
C SER A 158 12.50 9.04 1.78
N MET A 159 13.14 8.52 0.73
CA MET A 159 12.61 8.53 -0.63
C MET A 159 12.69 7.12 -1.21
N HIS A 160 11.57 6.68 -1.78
CA HIS A 160 11.47 5.42 -2.50
C HIS A 160 10.91 5.73 -3.88
N LEU A 161 11.73 5.49 -4.92
CA LEU A 161 11.33 5.66 -6.30
C LEU A 161 11.20 4.27 -6.93
N PHE A 162 10.03 4.00 -7.49
CA PHE A 162 9.76 2.79 -8.25
C PHE A 162 9.09 3.17 -9.56
N PHE A 163 9.67 2.74 -10.68
CA PHE A 163 9.07 2.85 -11.99
C PHE A 163 9.56 1.70 -12.87
N GLN A 164 8.76 1.37 -13.89
CA GLN A 164 9.12 0.42 -14.93
C GLN A 164 9.37 1.21 -16.21
N PHE A 165 10.43 0.88 -16.94
CA PHE A 165 10.70 1.47 -18.25
C PHE A 165 10.96 0.40 -19.30
N LYS A 166 10.73 0.75 -20.56
CA LYS A 166 11.06 -0.08 -21.73
C LYS A 166 11.50 0.85 -22.86
N THR A 167 12.74 0.70 -23.32
CA THR A 167 13.31 1.52 -24.39
C THR A 167 14.24 0.68 -25.26
N THR A 168 14.48 1.11 -26.50
CA THR A 168 15.55 0.62 -27.37
C THR A 168 16.65 1.66 -27.56
N SER A 169 16.50 2.86 -26.97
CA SER A 169 17.52 3.90 -27.01
C SER A 169 18.61 3.56 -26.00
N PRO A 170 19.90 3.57 -26.40
CA PRO A 170 21.00 3.27 -25.50
C PRO A 170 21.27 4.36 -24.45
N ASP A 171 20.75 5.57 -24.70
CA ASP A 171 20.95 6.73 -23.83
C ASP A 171 19.63 7.49 -23.64
N GLY A 172 19.42 8.04 -22.44
CA GLY A 172 18.29 8.91 -22.14
C GLY A 172 18.16 9.30 -20.68
N LEU A 173 17.82 10.57 -20.42
CA LEU A 173 17.44 11.06 -19.10
C LEU A 173 16.03 10.55 -18.75
N MET A 174 15.88 9.91 -17.59
CA MET A 174 14.61 9.33 -17.12
C MET A 174 13.95 10.16 -16.03
N LEU A 175 14.74 10.69 -15.09
CA LEU A 175 14.27 11.52 -13.99
C LEU A 175 15.29 12.60 -13.68
N PHE A 176 14.80 13.81 -13.46
CA PHE A 176 15.58 14.93 -12.94
C PHE A 176 14.76 15.68 -11.90
N ASN A 177 15.35 15.93 -10.73
CA ASN A 177 14.77 16.82 -9.73
C ASN A 177 15.89 17.63 -9.07
N SER A 178 15.79 18.95 -9.12
CA SER A 178 16.73 19.87 -8.46
C SER A 178 16.19 20.34 -7.13
N GLY A 179 17.07 20.48 -6.14
CA GLY A 179 16.83 21.13 -4.85
C GLY A 179 17.51 22.50 -4.77
N ASP A 180 17.68 22.99 -3.55
CA ASP A 180 18.35 24.25 -3.29
C ASP A 180 19.87 24.15 -3.54
N GLY A 181 20.46 25.22 -4.07
CA GLY A 181 21.90 25.28 -4.34
C GLY A 181 22.32 24.29 -5.43
N SER A 182 23.16 23.32 -5.07
CA SER A 182 23.72 22.31 -5.97
C SER A 182 23.06 20.93 -5.82
N ASP A 183 22.02 20.80 -5.01
CA ASP A 183 21.41 19.51 -4.74
C ASP A 183 20.55 19.07 -5.93
N PHE A 184 20.73 17.83 -6.38
CA PHE A 184 19.89 17.25 -7.42
C PHE A 184 19.88 15.73 -7.33
N ILE A 185 18.86 15.14 -7.95
CA ILE A 185 18.82 13.73 -8.29
C ILE A 185 18.59 13.57 -9.79
N VAL A 186 19.39 12.69 -10.40
CA VAL A 186 19.29 12.28 -11.79
C VAL A 186 19.18 10.77 -11.84
N ILE A 187 18.29 10.27 -12.70
CA ILE A 187 18.31 8.89 -13.16
C ILE A 187 18.41 8.94 -14.67
N GLU A 188 19.45 8.33 -15.22
CA GLU A 188 19.71 8.29 -16.65
C GLU A 188 20.19 6.90 -17.08
N LEU A 189 19.95 6.61 -18.36
CA LEU A 189 20.50 5.48 -19.06
C LEU A 189 21.68 5.98 -19.89
N VAL A 190 22.83 5.32 -19.76
CA VAL A 190 24.05 5.65 -20.49
C VAL A 190 24.62 4.36 -21.05
N LYS A 191 24.68 4.27 -22.38
CA LYS A 191 25.17 3.10 -23.11
C LYS A 191 24.54 1.77 -22.64
N GLY A 192 23.21 1.76 -22.46
CA GLY A 192 22.42 0.62 -21.97
C GLY A 192 21.27 0.22 -22.89
#